data_AF-A0AA88UNU3-F1
#
_entry.id   AF-A0AA88UNU3-F1
#
_cell.length_a   1.000
_cell.length_b   1.000
_cell.length_c   1.000
_cell.angle_alpha   90.00
_cell.angle_beta   90.00
_cell.angle_gamma   90.00
#
_symmetry.space_group_name_H-M   'P 1'
#
loop_
_entity.id
_entity.type
_entity.pdbx_description
1 polymer ?
#
loop_
_entity_poly.entity_id
_entity_poly.type
_entity_poly.pdbx_seq_one_letter_code
_entity_poly.pdbx_strand_id
1 'polypeptide(L)' 'EDSSQDSKLEFSEDEETLITRMYNLVGERWSLIAGRIPGRTAEEIEKYWNTRYSTSQ' A
#
# COMPACT_ATOMS: atom_id res chain seq x y z
N GLU A 1 -6.90 2.37 -26.38
CA GLU A 1 -6.69 2.95 -25.04
C GLU A 1 -6.46 1.80 -24.09
N ASP A 2 -5.18 1.51 -23.85
CA ASP A 2 -4.75 0.46 -22.94
C ASP A 2 -4.94 0.97 -21.51
N SER A 3 -5.84 0.37 -20.76
CA SER A 3 -5.89 0.52 -19.31
C SER A 3 -6.26 -0.83 -18.75
N SER A 4 -5.26 -1.71 -18.84
CA SER A 4 -5.22 -3.04 -18.28
C SER A 4 -5.79 -3.05 -16.86
N GLN A 5 -6.87 -3.80 -16.67
CA GLN A 5 -7.43 -4.16 -15.37
C GLN A 5 -6.45 -5.08 -14.64
N ASP A 6 -5.43 -4.49 -14.03
CA ASP A 6 -4.71 -5.16 -12.96
C ASP A 6 -5.59 -5.00 -11.71
N SER A 7 -6.16 -6.11 -11.23
CA SER A 7 -6.89 -6.23 -9.97
C SER A 7 -5.94 -6.01 -8.78
N LYS A 8 -5.28 -4.86 -8.76
CA LYS A 8 -4.41 -4.35 -7.71
C LYS A 8 -5.32 -3.97 -6.56
N LEU A 9 -4.91 -4.31 -5.34
CA LEU A 9 -5.62 -3.92 -4.14
C LEU A 9 -6.06 -2.45 -4.26
N GLU A 10 -7.37 -2.23 -4.31
CA GLU A 10 -7.97 -0.91 -4.46
C GLU A 10 -7.78 -0.17 -3.13
N PHE A 11 -6.72 0.61 -3.01
CA PHE A 11 -6.53 1.57 -1.91
C PHE A 11 -7.01 2.93 -2.37
N SER A 12 -7.68 3.68 -1.50
CA SER A 12 -8.03 5.08 -1.81
C SER A 12 -6.80 5.97 -1.79
N GLU A 13 -6.86 7.13 -2.46
CA GLU A 13 -5.75 8.10 -2.47
C GLU A 13 -5.32 8.51 -1.05
N ASP A 14 -6.28 8.63 -0.12
CA ASP A 14 -6.03 8.89 1.30
C ASP A 14 -5.24 7.75 1.95
N GLU A 15 -5.62 6.50 1.68
CA GLU A 15 -4.93 5.32 2.22
C GLU A 15 -3.53 5.21 1.61
N GLU A 16 -3.39 5.37 0.30
CA GLU A 16 -2.09 5.36 -0.40
C GLU A 16 -1.14 6.42 0.16
N THR A 17 -1.65 7.66 0.33
CA THR A 17 -0.90 8.76 0.94
C THR A 17 -0.46 8.42 2.36
N LEU A 18 -1.34 7.80 3.14
CA LEU A 18 -1.02 7.39 4.51
C LEU A 18 0.03 6.28 4.53
N ILE A 19 -0.07 5.28 3.66
CA ILE A 19 0.90 4.19 3.51
C ILE A 19 2.27 4.77 3.18
N THR A 20 2.37 5.61 2.14
CA THR A 20 3.66 6.22 1.74
C THR A 20 4.24 7.08 2.86
N ARG A 21 3.42 7.89 3.53
CA ARG A 21 3.88 8.75 4.63
C ARG A 21 4.37 7.92 5.82
N MET A 22 3.65 6.87 6.19
CA MET A 22 4.02 6.02 7.31
C MET A 22 5.24 5.17 6.97
N TYR A 23 5.34 4.61 5.77
CA TYR A 23 6.52 3.88 5.32
C TYR A 23 7.78 4.77 5.39
N ASN A 24 7.70 6.02 4.96
CA ASN A 24 8.82 6.96 5.08
C ASN A 24 9.21 7.27 6.54
N LEU A 25 8.30 7.10 7.49
CA LEU A 25 8.52 7.37 8.92
C LEU A 25 8.99 6.14 9.70
N VAL A 26 8.46 4.96 9.40
CA VAL A 26 8.67 3.74 10.19
C VAL A 26 9.24 2.55 9.41
N GLY A 27 9.37 2.67 8.08
CA GLY A 27 9.81 1.61 7.16
C GLY A 27 8.75 0.53 6.97
N GLU A 28 9.20 -0.70 6.78
CA GLU A 28 8.40 -1.93 6.56
C GLU A 28 7.64 -2.39 7.82
N ARG A 29 7.34 -1.50 8.76
CA ARG A 29 6.56 -1.81 9.97
C ARG A 29 5.05 -1.87 9.67
N TRP A 30 4.65 -2.80 8.81
CA TRP A 30 3.30 -2.92 8.27
C TRP A 30 2.21 -2.99 9.34
N SER A 31 2.43 -3.70 10.44
CA SER A 31 1.48 -3.76 11.56
C SER A 31 1.18 -2.39 12.17
N LEU A 32 2.17 -1.49 12.20
CA LEU A 32 2.00 -0.13 12.71
C LEU A 32 1.24 0.75 11.72
N ILE A 33 1.49 0.57 10.42
CA ILE A 33 0.79 1.27 9.34
C ILE A 33 -0.68 0.83 9.27
N ALA A 34 -0.95 -0.47 9.33
CA ALA A 34 -2.29 -1.05 9.38
C ALA A 34 -3.11 -0.53 10.57
N GLY A 35 -2.47 -0.33 11.73
CA GLY A 35 -3.11 0.27 12.89
C GLY A 35 -3.61 1.71 12.67
N ARG A 36 -3.20 2.37 11.58
CA ARG A 36 -3.66 3.71 11.19
C ARG A 36 -4.71 3.70 10.07
N ILE A 37 -4.88 2.58 9.38
CA ILE A 37 -5.81 2.45 8.25
C ILE A 37 -6.90 1.46 8.63
N PRO A 38 -8.05 1.94 9.16
CA PRO A 38 -9.11 1.05 9.59
C PRO A 38 -9.65 0.25 8.41
N GLY A 39 -9.78 -1.07 8.58
CA GLY A 39 -10.24 -1.97 7.52
C GLY A 39 -9.14 -2.51 6.62
N ARG A 40 -7.87 -2.13 6.83
CA ARG A 40 -6.71 -2.70 6.14
C ARG A 40 -5.83 -3.51 7.08
N THR A 41 -5.33 -4.61 6.56
CA THR A 41 -4.38 -5.47 7.27
C THR A 41 -2.94 -5.15 6.87
N ALA A 42 -2.00 -5.53 7.74
CA ALA A 42 -0.58 -5.40 7.46
C ALA A 42 -0.18 -6.12 6.17
N GLU A 43 -0.75 -7.31 5.95
CA GLU A 43 -0.51 -8.15 4.77
C GLU A 43 -0.99 -7.48 3.47
N GLU A 44 -2.16 -6.83 3.49
CA GLU A 44 -2.65 -6.07 2.33
C GLU A 44 -1.76 -4.88 1.99
N ILE A 45 -1.28 -4.15 3.00
CA ILE A 45 -0.41 -2.98 2.80
C ILE A 45 0.95 -3.42 2.26
N GLU A 46 1.53 -4.48 2.84
CA GLU A 46 2.78 -5.09 2.37
C GLU A 46 2.64 -5.53 0.90
N LYS A 47 1.54 -6.21 0.57
CA LYS A 47 1.28 -6.67 -0.80
C LYS A 47 1.10 -5.49 -1.75
N TYR A 48 0.34 -4.46 -1.37
CA TYR A 48 0.19 -3.23 -2.16
C TYR A 48 1.54 -2.57 -2.42
N TRP A 49 2.38 -2.44 -1.39
CA TRP A 49 3.71 -1.84 -1.52
C TRP A 49 4.60 -2.65 -2.46
N ASN A 50 4.73 -3.96 -2.24
CA ASN A 50 5.50 -4.84 -3.12
C ASN A 50 4.98 -4.79 -4.57
N THR A 51 3.67 -4.82 -4.80
CA THR A 51 3.11 -4.74 -6.17
C THR A 51 3.25 -3.34 -6.79
N ARG A 52 3.32 -2.26 -5.99
CA ARG A 52 3.47 -0.87 -6.50
C ARG A 52 4.92 -0.47 -6.75
N TYR A 53 5.84 -0.93 -5.91
CA TYR A 53 7.23 -0.51 -5.91
C TYR A 53 8.21 -1.61 -6.39
N SER A 54 7.88 -2.90 -6.33
CA SER A 54 8.73 -3.96 -6.90
C SER A 54 8.56 -4.14 -8.41
N THR A 55 7.48 -3.66 -9.03
CA THR A 55 7.29 -3.67 -10.51
C THR A 55 8.16 -2.60 -11.23
N SER A 56 9.24 -2.14 -10.60
CA SER A 56 10.23 -1.27 -11.25
C SER A 56 11.64 -1.62 -10.78
N GLN A 57 12.09 -2.82 -11.17
CA GLN A 57 13.47 -3.10 -11.60
C GLN A 57 13.41 -4.02 -12.82
#